data_AF-A0AA39A4S9-F1
#
_entry.id   AF-A0AA39A4S9-F1
#
_cell.length_a   1.000
_cell.length_b   1.000
_cell.length_c   1.000
_cell.angle_alpha   90.00
_cell.angle_beta   90.00
_cell.angle_gamma   90.00
#
_symmetry.space_group_name_H-M   'P 1'
#
loop_
_entity.id
_entity.type
_entity.pdbx_description
1 polymer ?
#
loop_
_entity_poly.entity_id
_entity_poly.type
_entity_poly.pdbx_seq_one_letter_code
_entity_poly.pdbx_strand_id
1 'polypeptide(L)'
;MKRDHLSECGGCGSQHPFFLCNVRHRGTYRRLCPSCVLKNHPGSFCPVCFEVYSDSPPPSHQRLMCFKCPSISHLACAGGPANAYPGARYQCPPCSSPNFSFFSNAHSNSNSAVNRDSALALVAASRIASASMNKAAAVARVEAERRAKDASLARKRAREALERLAYLVSKDKDSKGVAASVAADHRIKSIPDASVAVSSQKRLKEENFGSNGVFSVRPVSKQLQHPQSNNGNEG
;
A
#
# COMPACT_ATOMS: atom_id res chain seq x y z
N MET A 1 -19.99 -0.92 -14.90
CA MET A 1 -18.97 0.05 -14.43
C MET A 1 -18.11 0.43 -15.62
N LYS A 2 -18.25 1.66 -16.13
CA LYS A 2 -17.53 2.14 -17.33
C LYS A 2 -16.03 2.26 -17.02
N ARG A 3 -15.21 1.79 -17.96
CA ARG A 3 -13.77 1.50 -17.81
C ARG A 3 -12.88 2.73 -18.08
N ASP A 4 -13.48 3.91 -18.18
CA ASP A 4 -12.88 5.10 -18.80
C ASP A 4 -12.08 5.99 -17.82
N HIS A 5 -12.30 5.84 -16.51
CA HIS A 5 -11.54 6.59 -15.48
C HIS A 5 -10.18 5.98 -15.15
N LEU A 6 -9.75 4.92 -15.85
CA LEU A 6 -8.46 4.28 -15.59
C LEU A 6 -7.27 5.14 -16.02
N SER A 7 -7.48 6.16 -16.85
CA SER A 7 -6.40 6.99 -17.40
C SER A 7 -6.35 8.39 -16.79
N GLU A 8 -7.20 8.73 -15.83
CA GLU A 8 -7.25 10.08 -15.24
C GLU A 8 -6.41 10.18 -13.97
N CYS A 9 -5.61 11.24 -13.87
CA CYS A 9 -4.88 11.56 -12.65
C CYS A 9 -5.85 12.07 -11.57
N GLY A 10 -5.92 11.39 -10.42
CA GLY A 10 -6.73 11.81 -9.25
C GLY A 10 -6.19 13.03 -8.48
N GLY A 11 -5.38 13.86 -9.12
CA GLY A 11 -4.75 15.07 -8.59
C GLY A 11 -5.06 16.28 -9.46
N CYS A 12 -4.71 16.22 -10.75
CA CYS A 12 -4.97 17.30 -11.71
C CYS A 12 -6.12 17.01 -12.69
N GLY A 13 -6.72 15.81 -12.69
CA GLY A 13 -7.79 15.42 -13.61
C GLY A 13 -7.34 15.14 -15.06
N SER A 14 -6.07 15.41 -15.40
CA SER A 14 -5.55 15.19 -16.74
C SER A 14 -5.53 13.72 -17.13
N GLN A 15 -5.84 13.43 -18.39
CA GLN A 15 -5.74 12.09 -18.95
C GLN A 15 -4.27 11.76 -19.27
N HIS A 16 -3.79 10.66 -18.72
CA HIS A 16 -2.46 10.09 -18.92
C HIS A 16 -2.61 8.59 -19.23
N PRO A 17 -2.66 8.21 -20.52
CA PRO A 17 -2.94 6.83 -20.91
C PRO A 17 -1.87 5.82 -20.47
N PHE A 18 -0.65 6.26 -20.14
CA PHE A 18 0.47 5.33 -19.89
C PHE A 18 1.23 5.51 -18.57
N PHE A 19 1.07 6.63 -17.85
CA PHE A 19 1.95 6.96 -16.72
C PHE A 19 1.19 7.49 -15.50
N LEU A 20 0.43 6.61 -14.84
CA LEU A 20 -0.13 6.88 -13.51
C LEU A 20 0.54 5.99 -12.46
N CYS A 21 1.01 6.60 -11.38
CA CYS A 21 1.59 5.93 -10.24
C CYS A 21 0.52 5.70 -9.16
N ASN A 22 0.49 4.48 -8.61
CA ASN A 22 -0.30 4.19 -7.42
C ASN A 22 0.43 4.77 -6.20
N VAL A 23 -0.26 5.58 -5.41
CA VAL A 23 0.26 6.15 -4.17
C VAL A 23 -0.77 6.06 -3.07
N ARG A 24 -0.32 5.83 -1.84
CA ARG A 24 -1.13 6.04 -0.64
C ARG A 24 -0.82 7.41 -0.08
N HIS A 25 -1.76 8.33 -0.24
CA HIS A 25 -1.64 9.71 0.22
C HIS A 25 -2.79 10.04 1.17
N ARG A 26 -2.46 10.55 2.37
CA ARG A 26 -3.41 10.89 3.44
C ARG A 26 -4.43 9.78 3.74
N GLY A 27 -3.95 8.54 3.81
CA GLY A 27 -4.79 7.37 4.09
C GLY A 27 -5.59 6.82 2.90
N THR A 28 -5.67 7.55 1.79
CA THR A 28 -6.39 7.13 0.57
C THR A 28 -5.43 6.62 -0.50
N TYR A 29 -5.84 5.58 -1.24
CA TYR A 29 -5.15 5.14 -2.44
C TYR A 29 -5.59 6.00 -3.62
N ARG A 30 -4.62 6.57 -4.35
CA ARG A 30 -4.86 7.41 -5.51
C ARG A 30 -3.92 7.04 -6.63
N ARG A 31 -4.34 7.33 -7.86
CA ARG A 31 -3.51 7.24 -9.06
C ARG A 31 -3.13 8.65 -9.48
N LEU A 32 -1.84 8.97 -9.42
CA LEU A 32 -1.32 10.29 -9.71
C LEU A 32 -0.34 10.22 -10.88
N CYS A 33 -0.35 11.22 -11.75
CA CYS A 33 0.72 11.40 -12.72
C CYS A 33 2.03 11.77 -12.00
N PRO A 34 3.21 11.54 -12.62
CA PRO A 34 4.50 11.84 -12.01
C PRO A 34 4.61 13.27 -11.44
N SER A 35 4.09 14.27 -12.16
CA SER A 35 4.04 15.66 -11.67
C SER A 35 3.25 15.80 -10.37
N CYS A 36 2.08 15.14 -10.28
CA CYS A 36 1.28 15.18 -9.07
C CYS A 36 1.95 14.41 -7.92
N VAL A 37 2.67 13.32 -8.19
CA VAL A 37 3.47 12.64 -7.16
C VAL A 37 4.51 13.60 -6.58
N LEU A 38 5.31 14.25 -7.42
CA LEU A 38 6.33 15.20 -6.96
C LEU A 38 5.73 16.40 -6.20
N LYS A 39 4.61 16.97 -6.68
CA LYS A 39 3.91 18.08 -6.01
C LYS A 39 3.33 17.71 -4.64
N ASN A 40 2.83 16.48 -4.48
CA ASN A 40 2.25 16.01 -3.20
C ASN A 40 3.30 15.51 -2.21
N HIS A 41 4.54 15.30 -2.65
CA HIS A 41 5.64 14.78 -1.82
C HIS A 41 6.89 15.68 -1.86
N PRO A 42 6.77 17.01 -1.64
CA PRO A 42 7.87 17.95 -1.84
C PRO A 42 9.05 17.76 -0.89
N GLY A 43 8.83 17.12 0.27
CA GLY A 43 9.88 16.82 1.26
C GLY A 43 10.50 15.42 1.12
N SER A 44 10.11 14.65 0.10
CA SER A 44 10.63 13.28 -0.14
C SER A 44 11.81 13.24 -1.11
N PHE A 45 12.19 14.35 -1.72
CA PHE A 45 13.27 14.42 -2.69
C PHE A 45 13.84 15.84 -2.80
N CYS A 46 15.03 15.99 -3.38
CA CYS A 46 15.57 17.29 -3.73
C CYS A 46 14.97 17.79 -5.06
N PRO A 47 14.29 18.95 -5.12
CA PRO A 47 13.69 19.49 -6.34
C PRO A 47 14.70 20.00 -7.40
N VAL A 48 16.00 19.95 -7.09
CA VAL A 48 17.06 20.38 -8.01
C VAL A 48 17.72 19.18 -8.68
N CYS A 49 18.16 18.18 -7.91
CA CYS A 49 18.83 16.98 -8.44
C CYS A 49 17.94 15.74 -8.55
N PHE A 50 16.69 15.81 -8.07
CA PHE A 50 15.71 14.72 -8.06
C PHE A 50 16.10 13.48 -7.24
N GLU A 51 17.10 13.58 -6.38
CA GLU A 51 17.44 12.51 -5.45
C GLU A 51 16.34 12.31 -4.40
N VAL A 52 15.86 11.08 -4.26
CA VAL A 52 14.80 10.69 -3.33
C VAL A 52 15.38 10.27 -1.99
N TYR A 53 14.82 10.81 -0.91
CA TYR A 53 15.17 10.47 0.46
C TYR A 53 14.45 9.19 0.89
N SER A 54 15.19 8.09 1.05
CA SER A 54 14.61 6.77 1.31
C SER A 54 13.89 6.70 2.66
N ASP A 55 14.52 7.18 3.73
CA ASP A 55 13.99 7.02 5.11
C ASP A 55 14.16 8.26 6.00
N SER A 56 15.20 9.07 5.76
CA SER A 56 15.42 10.32 6.46
C SER A 56 15.83 11.42 5.48
N PRO A 57 15.39 12.67 5.71
CA PRO A 57 15.91 13.81 4.97
C PRO A 57 17.41 13.97 5.26
N PRO A 58 18.16 14.67 4.39
CA PRO A 58 19.57 14.93 4.63
C PRO A 58 19.81 15.62 5.99
N PRO A 59 21.00 15.48 6.58
CA PRO A 59 21.34 16.13 7.85
C PRO A 59 21.05 17.63 7.82
N SER A 60 20.65 18.23 8.95
CA SER A 60 20.22 19.63 9.03
C SER A 60 21.23 20.63 8.45
N HIS A 61 22.54 20.36 8.61
CA HIS A 61 23.62 21.22 8.10
C HIS A 61 23.90 21.04 6.59
N GLN A 62 23.30 20.04 5.95
CA GLN A 62 23.46 19.74 4.51
C GLN A 62 22.17 19.96 3.72
N ARG A 63 21.13 20.54 4.36
CA ARG A 63 19.85 20.80 3.72
C ARG A 63 19.38 22.24 3.89
N LEU A 64 18.56 22.67 2.94
CA LEU A 64 17.78 23.88 3.01
C LEU A 64 16.29 23.54 2.94
N MET A 65 15.50 24.23 3.74
CA MET A 65 14.04 24.11 3.74
C MET A 65 13.44 25.33 3.06
N CYS A 66 12.49 25.10 2.15
CA CYS A 66 11.78 26.19 1.51
C CYS A 66 10.94 26.96 2.54
N PHE A 67 10.96 28.29 2.50
CA PHE A 67 10.15 29.09 3.44
C PHE A 67 8.65 29.09 3.13
N LYS A 68 8.23 28.64 1.94
CA LYS A 68 6.82 28.64 1.48
C LYS A 68 6.14 27.27 1.52
N CYS A 69 6.90 26.18 1.54
CA CYS A 69 6.35 24.83 1.44
C CYS A 69 7.30 23.82 2.11
N PRO A 70 6.86 22.57 2.38
CA PRO A 70 7.69 21.57 3.04
C PRO A 70 8.75 20.94 2.14
N SER A 71 9.25 21.67 1.12
CA SER A 71 10.28 21.18 0.21
C SER A 71 11.67 21.29 0.83
N ILE A 72 12.48 20.25 0.60
CA ILE A 72 13.85 20.12 1.13
C ILE A 72 14.80 20.00 -0.06
N SER A 73 15.89 20.77 -0.05
CA SER A 73 16.99 20.65 -1.01
C SER A 73 18.30 20.39 -0.31
N HIS A 74 19.26 19.77 -1.01
CA HIS A 74 20.65 19.78 -0.55
C HIS A 74 21.21 21.21 -0.57
N LEU A 75 22.01 21.53 0.45
CA LEU A 75 22.73 22.80 0.52
C LEU A 75 23.61 23.00 -0.72
N ALA A 76 24.30 21.94 -1.16
CA ALA A 76 25.14 21.94 -2.36
C ALA A 76 24.35 22.14 -3.67
N CYS A 77 23.09 21.68 -3.73
CA CYS A 77 22.26 21.84 -4.92
C CYS A 77 21.66 23.25 -5.05
N ALA A 78 21.60 24.01 -3.96
CA ALA A 78 21.08 25.37 -3.98
C ALA A 78 22.11 26.43 -4.42
N GLY A 79 23.20 25.99 -5.07
CA GLY A 79 24.35 26.79 -5.52
C GLY A 79 24.03 27.91 -6.51
N GLY A 80 23.26 28.90 -6.04
CA GLY A 80 22.96 30.16 -6.72
C GLY A 80 22.96 31.32 -5.70
N PRO A 81 22.74 32.57 -6.17
CA PRO A 81 22.93 33.80 -5.39
C PRO A 81 22.04 33.95 -4.15
N ALA A 82 21.15 32.99 -3.86
CA ALA A 82 20.42 32.90 -2.60
C ALA A 82 21.35 32.69 -1.38
N ASN A 83 22.58 32.21 -1.58
CA ASN A 83 23.63 32.20 -0.56
C ASN A 83 24.56 33.43 -0.63
N ALA A 84 24.39 34.31 -1.63
CA ALA A 84 25.27 35.46 -1.85
C ALA A 84 24.87 36.69 -1.01
N TYR A 85 23.67 36.70 -0.43
CA TYR A 85 23.18 37.81 0.40
C TYR A 85 22.84 37.34 1.82
N PRO A 86 23.41 37.99 2.86
CA PRO A 86 23.00 37.76 4.24
C PRO A 86 21.50 38.02 4.40
N GLY A 87 20.74 36.99 4.78
CA GLY A 87 19.30 37.10 5.08
C GLY A 87 18.33 36.56 4.02
N ALA A 88 18.81 36.12 2.85
CA ALA A 88 17.95 35.49 1.86
C ALA A 88 17.40 34.14 2.36
N ARG A 89 16.07 33.98 2.39
CA ARG A 89 15.42 32.71 2.74
C ARG A 89 15.28 31.85 1.49
N TYR A 90 15.75 30.60 1.57
CA TYR A 90 15.69 29.66 0.45
C TYR A 90 14.25 29.42 -0.04
N GLN A 91 14.03 29.56 -1.34
CA GLN A 91 12.79 29.23 -2.04
C GLN A 91 13.06 28.13 -3.05
N CYS A 92 12.32 27.03 -2.96
CA CYS A 92 12.50 25.91 -3.90
C CYS A 92 11.99 26.28 -5.30
N PRO A 93 12.51 25.64 -6.37
CA PRO A 93 12.10 25.95 -7.75
C PRO A 93 10.57 25.97 -7.97
N PRO A 94 9.76 25.03 -7.43
CA PRO A 94 8.31 25.07 -7.52
C PRO A 94 7.64 26.30 -6.89
N CYS A 95 8.23 26.87 -5.84
CA CYS A 95 7.72 28.06 -5.20
C CYS A 95 8.24 29.34 -5.86
N SER A 96 9.44 29.30 -6.45
CA SER A 96 10.10 30.45 -7.08
C SER A 96 9.39 30.90 -8.36
N SER A 97 8.80 29.97 -9.10
CA SER A 97 8.05 30.26 -10.32
C SER A 97 6.59 29.77 -10.24
N PRO A 98 5.59 30.62 -10.55
CA PRO A 98 4.18 30.26 -10.44
C PRO A 98 3.75 29.17 -11.44
N ASN A 99 4.42 29.09 -12.59
CA ASN A 99 4.13 28.12 -13.66
C ASN A 99 5.17 26.98 -13.71
N PHE A 100 5.75 26.62 -12.56
CA PHE A 100 6.76 25.58 -12.50
C PHE A 100 6.22 24.22 -12.98
N SER A 101 6.99 23.58 -13.87
CA SER A 101 6.77 22.19 -14.30
C SER A 101 8.03 21.37 -14.07
N PHE A 102 7.85 20.15 -13.55
CA PHE A 102 8.93 19.17 -13.40
C PHE A 102 9.35 18.53 -14.73
N PHE A 103 8.49 18.62 -15.74
CA PHE A 103 8.71 18.05 -17.06
C PHE A 103 8.62 19.20 -18.06
N SER A 104 9.69 19.41 -18.82
CA SER A 104 9.67 20.37 -19.93
C SER A 104 8.65 19.90 -20.97
N ASN A 105 7.78 20.81 -21.44
CA ASN A 105 6.88 20.54 -22.57
C ASN A 105 7.70 20.35 -23.85
N ALA A 106 8.19 19.14 -24.11
CA ALA A 106 8.74 18.75 -25.41
C ALA A 106 7.61 18.53 -26.42
N HIS A 107 6.73 19.53 -26.59
CA HIS A 107 5.59 19.47 -27.51
C HIS A 107 5.91 20.01 -28.92
N SER A 108 7.18 20.19 -29.29
CA SER A 108 7.54 20.45 -30.68
C SER A 108 8.70 19.57 -31.10
N ASN A 109 8.43 18.71 -32.08
CA ASN A 109 9.35 17.89 -32.86
C ASN A 109 9.45 16.43 -32.41
N SER A 110 9.01 15.58 -33.33
CA SER A 110 8.81 14.13 -33.33
C SER A 110 10.08 13.29 -33.15
N ASN A 111 11.09 13.79 -32.45
CA ASN A 111 12.35 13.10 -32.13
C ASN A 111 12.87 13.47 -30.72
N SER A 112 12.01 13.94 -29.82
CA SER A 112 12.46 14.42 -28.50
C SER A 112 12.86 13.26 -27.60
N ALA A 113 14.15 12.94 -27.56
CA ALA A 113 14.74 12.16 -26.48
C ALA A 113 14.30 12.74 -25.11
N VAL A 114 14.05 11.87 -24.14
CA VAL A 114 13.71 12.30 -22.78
C VAL A 114 14.89 13.08 -22.21
N ASN A 115 14.70 14.37 -21.96
CA ASN A 115 15.73 15.20 -21.30
C ASN A 115 16.15 14.55 -19.98
N ARG A 116 17.44 14.66 -19.63
CA ARG A 116 18.01 14.07 -18.41
C ARG A 116 17.20 14.42 -17.16
N ASP A 117 16.81 15.68 -17.00
CA ASP A 117 16.05 16.14 -15.84
C ASP A 117 14.64 15.54 -15.79
N SER A 118 13.96 15.44 -16.95
CA SER A 118 12.67 14.76 -17.05
C SER A 118 12.78 13.27 -16.71
N ALA A 119 13.87 12.60 -17.11
CA ALA A 119 14.12 11.22 -16.75
C ALA A 119 14.37 11.06 -15.24
N LEU A 120 15.18 11.93 -14.64
CA LEU A 120 15.42 11.95 -13.20
C LEU A 120 14.15 12.24 -12.40
N ALA A 121 13.33 13.19 -12.85
CA ALA A 121 12.03 13.51 -12.25
C ALA A 121 11.07 12.30 -12.31
N LEU A 122 11.04 11.58 -13.44
CA LEU A 122 10.23 10.37 -13.59
C LEU A 122 10.70 9.24 -12.65
N VAL A 123 12.01 9.02 -12.57
CA VAL A 123 12.60 8.04 -11.65
C VAL A 123 12.30 8.41 -10.20
N ALA A 124 12.41 9.69 -9.84
CA ALA A 124 12.10 10.18 -8.51
C ALA A 124 10.62 9.93 -8.14
N ALA A 125 9.70 10.29 -9.03
CA ALA A 125 8.27 10.04 -8.85
C ALA A 125 7.99 8.54 -8.67
N SER A 126 8.62 7.68 -9.48
CA SER A 126 8.46 6.23 -9.41
C SER A 126 8.97 5.65 -8.09
N ARG A 127 10.13 6.11 -7.61
CA ARG A 127 10.70 5.71 -6.31
C ARG A 127 9.81 6.15 -5.14
N ILE A 128 9.29 7.37 -5.17
CA ILE A 128 8.36 7.88 -4.14
C ILE A 128 7.08 7.04 -4.13
N ALA A 129 6.53 6.72 -5.31
CA ALA A 129 5.33 5.90 -5.42
C ALA A 129 5.55 4.47 -4.90
N SER A 130 6.69 3.85 -5.26
CA SER A 130 7.08 2.55 -4.73
C SER A 130 7.21 2.57 -3.20
N ALA A 131 7.91 3.56 -2.64
CA ALA A 131 8.05 3.70 -1.19
C ALA A 131 6.69 3.91 -0.49
N SER A 132 5.81 4.72 -1.07
CA SER A 132 4.44 4.94 -0.58
C SER A 132 3.64 3.64 -0.52
N MET A 133 3.68 2.84 -1.60
CA MET A 133 2.96 1.57 -1.67
C MET A 133 3.58 0.48 -0.80
N ASN A 134 4.90 0.45 -0.65
CA ASN A 134 5.57 -0.48 0.27
C ASN A 134 5.18 -0.20 1.72
N LYS A 135 5.13 1.08 2.13
CA LYS A 135 4.63 1.48 3.46
C LYS A 135 3.16 1.08 3.63
N ALA A 136 2.34 1.27 2.60
CA ALA A 136 0.94 0.85 2.61
C ALA A 136 0.79 -0.68 2.78
N ALA A 137 1.57 -1.45 2.02
CA ALA A 137 1.57 -2.91 2.07
C ALA A 137 2.04 -3.44 3.43
N ALA A 138 3.06 -2.82 4.04
CA ALA A 138 3.52 -3.17 5.38
C ALA A 138 2.42 -2.98 6.43
N VAL A 139 1.74 -1.82 6.42
CA VAL A 139 0.61 -1.55 7.32
C VAL A 139 -0.54 -2.54 7.09
N ALA A 140 -0.85 -2.86 5.83
CA ALA A 140 -1.92 -3.80 5.50
C ALA A 140 -1.62 -5.22 6.02
N ARG A 141 -0.36 -5.67 5.94
CA ARG A 141 0.07 -6.97 6.49
C ARG A 141 -0.11 -7.03 8.00
N VAL A 142 0.39 -6.02 8.73
CA VAL A 142 0.26 -5.95 10.18
C VAL A 142 -1.21 -5.95 10.61
N GLU A 143 -2.07 -5.18 9.92
CA GLU A 143 -3.49 -5.13 10.22
C GLU A 143 -4.21 -6.45 9.88
N ALA A 144 -3.84 -7.13 8.80
CA ALA A 144 -4.39 -8.44 8.46
C ALA A 144 -4.04 -9.50 9.51
N GLU A 145 -2.78 -9.53 9.97
CA GLU A 145 -2.33 -10.43 11.03
C GLU A 145 -3.05 -10.17 12.35
N ARG A 146 -3.22 -8.90 12.72
CA ARG A 146 -3.99 -8.52 13.92
C ARG A 146 -5.43 -9.03 13.82
N ARG A 147 -6.11 -8.78 12.70
CA ARG A 147 -7.49 -9.24 12.49
C ARG A 147 -7.64 -10.75 12.51
N ALA A 148 -6.67 -11.48 11.97
CA ALA A 148 -6.66 -12.94 12.01
C ALA A 148 -6.56 -13.46 13.46
N LYS A 149 -5.68 -12.87 14.27
CA LYS A 149 -5.55 -13.20 15.71
C LYS A 149 -6.83 -12.89 16.47
N ASP A 150 -7.40 -11.71 16.30
CA ASP A 150 -8.63 -11.31 16.98
C ASP A 150 -9.82 -12.22 16.60
N ALA A 151 -9.96 -12.55 15.32
CA ALA A 151 -10.99 -13.47 14.84
C ALA A 151 -10.82 -14.88 15.40
N SER A 152 -9.57 -15.37 15.53
CA SER A 152 -9.28 -16.68 16.11
C SER A 152 -9.67 -16.75 17.60
N LEU A 153 -9.38 -15.69 18.36
CA LEU A 153 -9.73 -15.58 19.78
C LEU A 153 -11.25 -15.48 19.96
N ALA A 154 -11.93 -14.69 19.13
CA ALA A 154 -13.39 -14.59 19.15
C ALA A 154 -14.05 -15.94 18.86
N ARG A 155 -13.55 -16.69 17.87
CA ARG A 155 -14.04 -18.05 17.55
C ARG A 155 -13.82 -19.03 18.70
N LYS A 156 -12.66 -18.96 19.37
CA LYS A 156 -12.37 -19.79 20.55
C LYS A 156 -13.37 -19.51 21.67
N ARG A 157 -13.57 -18.23 22.02
CA ARG A 157 -14.54 -17.83 23.06
C ARG A 157 -15.97 -18.22 22.71
N ALA A 158 -16.37 -18.10 21.45
CA ALA A 158 -17.69 -18.53 21.00
C ALA A 158 -17.88 -20.05 21.15
N ARG A 159 -16.87 -20.86 20.81
CA ARG A 159 -16.92 -22.31 21.03
C ARG A 159 -17.02 -22.66 22.51
N GLU A 160 -16.18 -22.06 23.35
CA GLU A 160 -16.22 -22.30 24.80
C GLU A 160 -17.58 -21.91 25.41
N ALA A 161 -18.21 -20.84 24.93
CA ALA A 161 -19.56 -20.47 25.34
C ALA A 161 -20.61 -21.51 24.94
N LEU A 162 -20.55 -22.01 23.69
CA LEU A 162 -21.46 -23.07 23.22
C LEU A 162 -21.26 -24.40 23.96
N GLU A 163 -20.02 -24.78 24.27
CA GLU A 163 -19.70 -25.97 25.07
C GLU A 163 -20.27 -25.86 26.49
N ARG A 164 -20.16 -24.68 27.12
CA ARG A 164 -20.78 -24.43 28.42
C ARG A 164 -22.30 -24.51 28.37
N LEU A 165 -22.93 -23.95 27.33
CA LEU A 165 -24.37 -24.05 27.15
C LEU A 165 -24.82 -25.51 26.97
N ALA A 166 -24.11 -26.28 26.15
CA ALA A 166 -24.41 -27.70 25.95
C ALA A 166 -24.30 -28.51 27.25
N TYR A 167 -23.26 -28.25 28.06
CA TYR A 167 -23.10 -28.88 29.37
C TYR A 167 -24.27 -28.58 30.31
N LEU A 168 -24.69 -27.30 30.40
CA LEU A 168 -25.82 -26.90 31.25
C LEU A 168 -27.13 -27.55 30.81
N VAL A 169 -27.40 -27.60 29.51
CA VAL A 169 -28.60 -28.26 28.96
C VAL A 169 -28.64 -29.76 29.30
N SER A 170 -27.50 -30.45 29.24
CA SER A 170 -27.43 -31.87 29.65
C SER A 170 -27.71 -32.04 31.14
N LYS A 171 -27.09 -31.21 31.99
CA LYS A 171 -27.30 -31.23 33.45
C LYS A 171 -28.76 -30.94 33.84
N ASP A 172 -29.43 -30.04 33.13
CA ASP A 172 -30.86 -29.74 33.34
C ASP A 172 -31.78 -30.90 32.96
N LYS A 173 -31.41 -31.70 31.93
CA LYS A 173 -32.15 -32.91 31.58
C LYS A 173 -32.00 -33.99 32.64
N ASP A 174 -30.80 -34.17 33.16
CA ASP A 174 -30.53 -35.17 34.21
C ASP A 174 -31.25 -34.82 35.53
N SER A 175 -31.31 -33.54 35.88
CA SER A 175 -32.05 -33.05 37.06
C SER A 175 -33.57 -33.08 36.88
N LYS A 176 -34.09 -32.84 35.66
CA LYS A 176 -35.51 -33.04 35.34
C LYS A 176 -35.92 -34.52 35.27
N GLY A 177 -34.99 -35.45 35.00
CA GLY A 177 -35.24 -36.89 35.13
C GLY A 177 -35.56 -37.33 36.56
N VAL A 178 -35.09 -36.58 37.57
CA VAL A 178 -35.41 -36.81 38.99
C VAL A 178 -36.70 -36.08 39.42
N ALA A 179 -37.09 -35.00 38.73
CA ALA A 179 -38.31 -34.23 39.02
C ALA A 179 -39.54 -34.64 38.19
N ALA A 180 -39.36 -35.35 37.07
CA ALA A 180 -40.45 -35.77 36.18
C ALA A 180 -41.34 -36.89 36.76
N SER A 181 -41.00 -37.45 37.92
CA SER A 181 -41.94 -38.29 38.68
C SER A 181 -42.97 -37.50 39.49
N VAL A 182 -42.94 -36.15 39.50
CA VAL A 182 -43.82 -35.35 40.38
C VAL A 182 -44.59 -34.21 39.69
N ALA A 183 -44.44 -33.99 38.38
CA ALA A 183 -45.15 -32.88 37.72
C ALA A 183 -45.62 -33.22 36.30
N ALA A 184 -46.53 -34.19 36.20
CA ALA A 184 -47.44 -34.30 35.06
C ALA A 184 -48.70 -33.49 35.37
N ASP A 185 -48.67 -32.17 35.12
CA ASP A 185 -49.83 -31.44 34.57
C ASP A 185 -49.48 -29.96 34.38
N HIS A 186 -49.32 -29.54 33.12
CA HIS A 186 -50.02 -28.37 32.58
C HIS A 186 -49.58 -28.16 31.12
N ARG A 187 -50.47 -28.59 30.24
CA ARG A 187 -50.43 -28.43 28.79
C ARG A 187 -50.71 -26.97 28.42
N ILE A 188 -49.75 -26.30 27.77
CA ILE A 188 -50.02 -25.10 26.96
C ILE A 188 -49.45 -25.34 25.56
N LYS A 189 -50.31 -25.17 24.56
CA LYS A 189 -50.05 -25.40 23.14
C LYS A 189 -49.08 -24.34 22.58
N SER A 190 -48.00 -24.78 21.93
CA SER A 190 -47.14 -23.91 21.12
C SER A 190 -47.30 -24.22 19.62
N ILE A 191 -47.29 -23.13 18.85
CA ILE A 191 -47.39 -22.99 17.38
C ILE A 191 -46.11 -23.54 16.71
N PRO A 192 -46.13 -24.05 15.45
CA PRO A 192 -44.99 -24.79 14.90
C PRO A 192 -43.80 -23.90 14.50
N ASP A 193 -42.60 -24.37 14.84
CA ASP A 193 -41.30 -23.79 14.47
C ASP A 193 -40.95 -24.07 13.00
N ALA A 194 -40.49 -23.01 12.31
CA ALA A 194 -39.82 -23.12 11.03
C ALA A 194 -38.39 -23.66 11.25
N SER A 195 -38.07 -24.75 10.55
CA SER A 195 -36.78 -25.42 10.55
C SER A 195 -35.67 -24.55 9.95
N VAL A 196 -34.70 -24.14 10.78
CA VAL A 196 -33.40 -23.68 10.29
C VAL A 196 -32.45 -24.88 10.28
N ALA A 197 -32.29 -25.47 9.09
CA ALA A 197 -31.31 -26.51 8.84
C ALA A 197 -29.89 -25.91 8.93
N VAL A 198 -29.15 -26.26 9.97
CA VAL A 198 -27.69 -26.08 10.00
C VAL A 198 -27.07 -27.34 9.40
N SER A 199 -26.61 -27.22 8.15
CA SER A 199 -25.86 -28.24 7.44
C SER A 199 -24.55 -28.53 8.15
N SER A 200 -24.43 -29.73 8.73
CA SER A 200 -23.19 -30.31 9.23
C SER A 200 -22.23 -30.55 8.07
N GLN A 201 -21.30 -29.63 7.85
CA GLN A 201 -20.16 -29.91 6.99
C GLN A 201 -19.11 -30.72 7.74
N LYS A 202 -18.80 -31.86 7.13
CA LYS A 202 -17.92 -32.94 7.54
C LYS A 202 -16.56 -32.44 8.05
N ARG A 203 -16.24 -32.80 9.28
CA ARG A 203 -14.91 -32.69 9.92
C ARG A 203 -13.88 -33.47 9.09
N LEU A 204 -13.00 -32.78 8.37
CA LEU A 204 -11.74 -33.37 7.91
C LEU A 204 -10.74 -33.31 9.07
N LYS A 205 -10.09 -34.46 9.33
CA LYS A 205 -9.07 -34.65 10.35
C LYS A 205 -7.96 -33.61 10.19
N GLU A 206 -7.65 -32.88 11.27
CA GLU A 206 -6.35 -32.22 11.43
C GLU A 206 -5.30 -33.32 11.63
N GLU A 207 -4.48 -33.55 10.60
CA GLU A 207 -3.18 -34.16 10.79
C GLU A 207 -2.20 -33.08 11.28
N ASN A 208 -1.53 -33.38 12.38
CA ASN A 208 -0.36 -32.65 12.86
C ASN A 208 0.66 -32.53 11.73
N PHE A 209 0.86 -31.32 11.21
CA PHE A 209 2.05 -30.99 10.45
C PHE A 209 2.75 -29.82 11.12
N GLY A 210 3.71 -30.16 11.98
CA GLY A 210 4.78 -29.23 12.30
C GLY A 210 5.61 -29.01 11.03
N SER A 211 5.74 -27.77 10.60
CA SER A 211 6.75 -27.42 9.61
C SER A 211 7.20 -25.97 9.77
N ASN A 212 8.48 -25.84 10.12
CA ASN A 212 9.28 -24.65 9.87
C ASN A 212 9.27 -24.39 8.36
N GLY A 213 8.41 -23.47 7.91
CA GLY A 213 8.29 -23.07 6.52
C GLY A 213 8.98 -21.74 6.25
N VAL A 214 10.31 -21.76 6.13
CA VAL A 214 11.04 -20.71 5.42
C VAL A 214 10.58 -20.75 3.97
N PHE A 215 9.86 -19.72 3.51
CA PHE A 215 9.60 -19.57 2.08
C PHE A 215 10.89 -19.12 1.38
N SER A 216 11.68 -20.11 0.94
CA SER A 216 12.77 -19.90 -0.01
C SER A 216 12.18 -19.56 -1.38
N VAL A 217 12.17 -18.28 -1.73
CA VAL A 217 11.97 -17.83 -3.11
C VAL A 217 13.12 -18.38 -3.97
N ARG A 218 12.81 -19.28 -4.90
CA ARG A 218 13.78 -19.68 -5.94
C ARG A 218 14.02 -18.49 -6.87
N PRO A 219 15.28 -18.17 -7.21
CA PRO A 219 15.57 -17.17 -8.23
C PRO A 219 15.14 -17.71 -9.60
N VAL A 220 14.42 -16.89 -10.36
CA VAL A 220 14.21 -17.11 -11.79
C VAL A 220 15.52 -16.76 -12.49
N SER A 221 16.35 -17.76 -12.73
CA SER A 221 17.45 -17.67 -13.70
C SER A 221 16.85 -17.71 -15.10
N LYS A 222 16.58 -16.55 -15.70
CA LYS A 222 16.49 -16.46 -17.16
C LYS A 222 17.92 -16.29 -17.68
N GLN A 223 18.50 -17.36 -18.21
CA GLN A 223 19.62 -17.22 -19.13
C GLN A 223 19.14 -16.43 -20.34
N LEU A 224 19.69 -15.23 -20.54
CA LEU A 224 19.75 -14.63 -21.86
C LEU A 224 20.78 -15.43 -22.66
N GLN A 225 20.31 -16.14 -23.69
CA GLN A 225 21.19 -16.57 -24.77
C GLN A 225 21.47 -15.35 -25.65
N HIS A 226 22.75 -14.99 -25.72
CA HIS A 226 23.30 -14.03 -26.69
C HIS A 226 23.13 -14.59 -28.11
N PRO A 227 22.65 -13.80 -29.09
CA PRO A 227 22.97 -14.05 -30.48
C PRO A 227 24.43 -13.69 -30.71
N GLN A 228 25.24 -14.65 -31.16
CA GLN A 228 26.59 -14.41 -31.66
C GLN A 228 26.50 -13.65 -32.99
N SER A 229 27.13 -12.48 -33.04
CA SER A 229 27.45 -11.78 -34.28
C SER A 229 28.60 -12.50 -34.98
N ASN A 230 28.33 -13.07 -36.16
CA ASN A 230 29.36 -13.53 -37.09
C ASN A 230 30.08 -12.32 -37.67
N ASN A 231 31.38 -12.20 -37.37
CA ASN A 231 32.33 -11.42 -38.16
C ASN A 231 33.08 -12.39 -39.08
N GLY A 232 32.76 -12.38 -40.38
CA GLY A 232 33.68 -12.76 -41.45
C GLY A 232 33.89 -11.49 -42.28
N ASN A 233 35.04 -10.81 -42.20
CA ASN A 233 36.27 -11.10 -42.94
C ASN A 233 36.06 -11.01 -44.46
N GLU A 234 36.00 -9.78 -44.95
CA GLU A 234 36.28 -9.47 -46.36
C GLU A 234 37.79 -9.29 -46.49
N GLY A 235 38.40 -10.15 -47.31
CA GLY A 235 39.68 -9.88 -47.95
C GLY A 235 39.44 -9.35 -49.36
#